data_AF-A0A1F5V1U6-F1
#
_entry.id   AF-A0A1F5V1U6-F1
#
_cell.length_a   1.000
_cell.length_b   1.000
_cell.length_c   1.000
_cell.angle_alpha   90.00
_cell.angle_beta   90.00
_cell.angle_gamma   90.00
#
_symmetry.space_group_name_H-M   'P 1'
#
loop_
_entity.id
_entity.type
_entity.pdbx_description
1 polymer ?
#
loop_
_entity_poly.entity_id
_entity_poly.type
_entity_poly.pdbx_seq_one_letter_code
_entity_poly.pdbx_strand_id
1 'polypeptide(L)'
;MKKGVKLFLILVFVLALGAGVYFYNNRLEQDVNILLMGVDSSDPYTHHADTMIVVHFAVKDKKVAFISIPRDTKVTYRSKARKINSVYVLNYNEGKNAKANAEMLKVVEAVLKEKVRYYAQVDYDGVKNIVDYFGGVRVNIESKMYYVDNADGLLIYFKPGSQTLNGADAVKFLRFRKDNKADVGRMERQQKFMFTLASTIMEKLEARNILGVFSAVSKSLNTNFPPDRAAYLYKVFKDYDLHSSSKVILPGDPVYESKIAYWKPDSKKIKEIFR
;
A
#
# COMPACT_ATOMS: atom_id res chain seq x y z
N MET A 1 -16.95 -9.76 -17.72
CA MET A 1 -15.63 -10.23 -17.25
C MET A 1 -14.44 -9.30 -17.54
N LYS A 2 -14.54 -8.23 -18.34
CA LYS A 2 -13.46 -7.25 -18.59
C LYS A 2 -13.42 -6.04 -17.62
N LYS A 3 -14.19 -6.06 -16.52
CA LYS A 3 -14.42 -4.88 -15.65
C LYS A 3 -13.38 -4.67 -14.54
N GLY A 4 -12.66 -5.71 -14.11
CA GLY A 4 -11.66 -5.65 -13.03
C GLY A 4 -10.35 -4.92 -13.37
N VAL A 5 -10.18 -4.62 -14.66
CA VAL A 5 -8.96 -4.17 -15.34
C VAL A 5 -8.84 -2.65 -15.33
N LYS A 6 -9.92 -1.96 -15.71
CA LYS A 6 -10.12 -0.53 -15.46
C LYS A 6 -10.00 -0.19 -13.97
N LEU A 7 -10.17 -1.20 -13.09
CA LEU A 7 -10.50 -1.20 -11.65
C LEU A 7 -9.36 -1.01 -10.64
N PHE A 8 -8.12 -0.75 -11.03
CA PHE A 8 -7.07 -0.24 -10.12
C PHE A 8 -6.33 0.97 -10.67
N LEU A 9 -6.42 1.16 -11.98
CA LEU A 9 -5.68 2.22 -12.64
C LEU A 9 -6.38 3.56 -12.55
N ILE A 10 -7.68 3.57 -12.29
CA ILE A 10 -8.39 4.75 -11.79
C ILE A 10 -8.12 4.98 -10.29
N LEU A 11 -7.55 4.05 -9.49
CA LEU A 11 -6.96 4.46 -8.20
C LEU A 11 -5.66 5.24 -8.43
N VAL A 12 -4.83 4.74 -9.34
CA VAL A 12 -3.65 5.46 -9.86
C VAL A 12 -4.06 6.76 -10.59
N PHE A 13 -5.24 6.82 -11.22
CA PHE A 13 -5.75 8.01 -11.93
C PHE A 13 -6.60 8.96 -11.09
N VAL A 14 -7.13 8.49 -9.98
CA VAL A 14 -7.61 9.30 -8.85
C VAL A 14 -6.44 9.85 -8.03
N LEU A 15 -5.25 9.28 -8.16
CA LEU A 15 -4.00 9.94 -7.77
C LEU A 15 -3.51 10.93 -8.85
N ALA A 16 -4.00 10.80 -10.10
CA ALA A 16 -3.55 11.59 -11.26
C ALA A 16 -4.28 12.88 -11.57
N LEU A 17 -5.54 13.02 -11.20
CA LEU A 17 -6.35 14.14 -11.67
C LEU A 17 -6.13 15.45 -10.90
N GLY A 18 -5.21 15.47 -9.96
CA GLY A 18 -4.77 16.66 -9.23
C GLY A 18 -3.91 17.60 -10.04
N ALA A 19 -3.34 17.13 -11.15
CA ALA A 19 -2.86 18.01 -12.20
C ALA A 19 -4.05 18.19 -13.12
N GLY A 20 -4.63 19.38 -13.09
CA GLY A 20 -5.64 19.79 -14.05
C GLY A 20 -5.23 19.37 -15.45
N VAL A 21 -6.22 18.99 -16.25
CA VAL A 21 -6.19 18.71 -17.69
C VAL A 21 -4.97 19.33 -18.37
N TYR A 22 -3.86 18.60 -18.38
CA TYR A 22 -2.68 18.90 -19.17
C TYR A 22 -2.16 17.56 -19.67
N PHE A 23 -2.65 17.18 -20.85
CA PHE A 23 -2.06 16.13 -21.65
C PHE A 23 -0.67 16.58 -22.12
N TYR A 24 0.32 16.54 -21.24
CA TYR A 24 1.72 16.60 -21.69
C TYR A 24 2.08 15.25 -22.30
N ASN A 25 2.64 15.31 -23.51
CA ASN A 25 3.02 14.17 -24.34
C ASN A 25 4.28 13.45 -23.82
N ASN A 26 4.43 13.32 -22.49
CA ASN A 26 5.58 12.65 -21.88
C ASN A 26 5.37 11.15 -21.90
N ARG A 27 5.91 10.48 -22.92
CA ARG A 27 6.07 9.03 -22.90
C ARG A 27 7.02 8.66 -21.76
N LEU A 28 6.58 7.77 -20.87
CA LEU A 28 7.50 7.09 -19.96
C LEU A 28 8.20 5.99 -20.75
N GLU A 29 9.48 6.19 -21.05
CA GLU A 29 10.29 5.18 -21.74
C GLU A 29 10.88 4.15 -20.77
N GLN A 30 10.69 4.36 -19.47
CA GLN A 30 11.22 3.56 -18.37
C GLN A 30 10.09 3.12 -17.46
N ASP A 31 10.32 1.99 -16.78
CA ASP A 31 9.38 1.44 -15.81
C ASP A 31 9.20 2.37 -14.61
N VAL A 32 8.05 2.24 -13.96
CA VAL A 32 7.67 3.08 -12.82
C VAL A 32 7.48 2.21 -11.60
N ASN A 33 8.23 2.51 -10.53
CA ASN A 33 8.04 1.90 -9.22
C ASN A 33 7.42 2.92 -8.26
N ILE A 34 6.29 2.55 -7.65
CA ILE A 34 5.60 3.36 -6.65
C ILE A 34 5.53 2.56 -5.33
N LEU A 35 6.05 3.13 -4.25
CA LEU A 35 5.96 2.58 -2.91
C LEU A 35 4.63 2.97 -2.25
N LEU A 36 3.74 2.02 -2.06
CA LEU A 36 2.53 2.17 -1.26
C LEU A 36 2.86 1.88 0.20
N MET A 37 2.47 2.80 1.10
CA MET A 37 2.69 2.66 2.54
C MET A 37 1.39 2.83 3.32
N GLY A 38 1.09 1.86 4.17
CA GLY A 38 0.12 1.98 5.25
C GLY A 38 0.87 2.26 6.55
N VAL A 39 0.64 3.41 7.15
CA VAL A 39 1.28 3.81 8.41
C VAL A 39 0.30 3.71 9.56
N ASP A 40 0.76 3.09 10.64
CA ASP A 40 0.02 3.10 11.89
C ASP A 40 0.13 4.51 12.51
N SER A 41 -1.00 5.21 12.64
CA SER A 41 -1.06 6.51 13.33
C SER A 41 -1.72 6.44 14.71
N SER A 42 -1.97 5.22 15.23
CA SER A 42 -2.68 5.05 16.50
C SER A 42 -1.87 5.49 17.71
N ASP A 43 -0.54 5.51 17.60
CA ASP A 43 0.37 6.04 18.59
C ASP A 43 1.21 7.19 18.00
N PRO A 44 1.13 8.41 18.57
CA PRO A 44 1.86 9.59 18.09
C PRO A 44 3.39 9.45 18.17
N TYR A 45 3.92 8.43 18.86
CA TYR A 45 5.35 8.22 19.07
C TYR A 45 5.94 7.11 18.21
N THR A 46 5.13 6.17 17.71
CA THR A 46 5.65 4.94 17.09
C THR A 46 5.38 4.79 15.60
N HIS A 47 4.51 5.60 14.98
CA HIS A 47 4.29 5.74 13.53
C HIS A 47 4.91 4.69 12.59
N HIS A 48 4.53 3.40 12.70
CA HIS A 48 5.21 2.34 11.95
C HIS A 48 4.64 2.18 10.54
N ALA A 49 5.53 2.08 9.53
CA ALA A 49 5.17 1.65 8.18
C ALA A 49 4.96 0.13 8.15
N ASP A 50 3.76 -0.30 8.56
CA ASP A 50 3.43 -1.71 8.75
C ASP A 50 2.99 -2.42 7.47
N THR A 51 2.51 -1.66 6.49
CA THR A 51 2.22 -2.16 5.13
C THR A 51 3.15 -1.46 4.15
N MET A 52 3.94 -2.22 3.40
CA MET A 52 4.79 -1.69 2.32
C MET A 52 4.62 -2.56 1.08
N ILE A 53 4.16 -1.96 -0.02
CA ILE A 53 4.01 -2.65 -1.30
C ILE A 53 4.61 -1.79 -2.39
N VAL A 54 5.55 -2.32 -3.16
CA VAL A 54 6.00 -1.65 -4.39
C VAL A 54 5.15 -2.13 -5.55
N VAL A 55 4.53 -1.18 -6.24
CA VAL A 55 3.85 -1.41 -7.51
C VAL A 55 4.82 -1.08 -8.63
N HIS A 56 5.24 -2.10 -9.36
CA HIS A 56 6.10 -2.00 -10.52
C HIS A 56 5.23 -2.01 -11.78
N PHE A 57 5.31 -0.94 -12.57
CA PHE A 57 4.71 -0.83 -13.89
C PHE A 57 5.79 -1.02 -14.94
N ALA A 58 5.83 -2.20 -15.56
CA ALA A 58 6.66 -2.49 -16.71
C ALA A 58 6.00 -1.86 -17.95
N VAL A 59 6.42 -0.64 -18.32
CA VAL A 59 5.68 0.19 -19.29
C VAL A 59 5.75 -0.39 -20.69
N LYS A 60 6.92 -0.93 -21.07
CA LYS A 60 7.14 -1.54 -22.40
C LYS A 60 6.33 -2.83 -22.57
N ASP A 61 6.37 -3.70 -21.56
CA ASP A 61 5.69 -5.00 -21.59
C ASP A 61 4.22 -4.93 -21.18
N LYS A 62 3.77 -3.76 -20.72
CA LYS A 62 2.44 -3.52 -20.15
C LYS A 62 2.09 -4.54 -19.07
N LYS A 63 3.02 -4.81 -18.15
CA LYS A 63 2.81 -5.69 -16.99
C LYS A 63 2.82 -4.91 -15.69
N VAL A 64 2.11 -5.41 -14.69
CA VAL A 64 2.11 -4.86 -13.34
C VAL A 64 2.50 -5.95 -12.34
N ALA A 65 3.43 -5.64 -11.45
CA ALA A 65 3.80 -6.49 -10.33
C ALA A 65 3.61 -5.76 -8.99
N PHE A 66 3.09 -6.48 -8.01
CA PHE A 66 2.93 -6.04 -6.63
C PHE A 66 3.92 -6.79 -5.75
N ILE A 67 4.85 -6.06 -5.15
CA ILE A 67 5.95 -6.60 -4.35
C ILE A 67 5.72 -6.21 -2.90
N SER A 68 5.18 -7.13 -2.10
CA SER A 68 4.94 -6.90 -0.68
C SER A 68 6.25 -7.03 0.09
N ILE A 69 6.64 -5.99 0.82
CA ILE A 69 7.85 -5.95 1.63
C ILE A 69 7.48 -6.24 3.08
N PRO A 70 7.91 -7.38 3.66
CA PRO A 70 7.66 -7.67 5.06
C PRO A 70 8.21 -6.57 5.97
N ARG A 71 7.44 -6.13 6.97
CA ARG A 71 7.86 -5.08 7.93
C ARG A 71 9.16 -5.38 8.67
N ASP A 72 9.46 -6.67 8.82
CA ASP A 72 10.65 -7.18 9.50
C ASP A 72 11.85 -7.35 8.55
N THR A 73 11.76 -6.85 7.32
CA THR A 73 12.86 -6.88 6.35
C THR A 73 14.13 -6.28 6.93
N LYS A 74 15.22 -7.07 6.94
CA LYS A 74 16.52 -6.66 7.45
C LYS A 74 17.14 -5.63 6.52
N VAL A 75 17.48 -4.48 7.07
CA VAL A 75 18.19 -3.40 6.38
C VAL A 75 19.35 -2.91 7.22
N THR A 76 20.38 -2.40 6.56
CA THR A 76 21.44 -1.65 7.24
C THR A 76 21.09 -0.16 7.15
N TYR A 77 20.81 0.47 8.29
CA TYR A 77 20.43 1.88 8.35
C TYR A 77 21.14 2.58 9.51
N ARG A 78 21.83 3.70 9.22
CA ARG A 78 22.73 4.41 10.15
C ARG A 78 23.72 3.47 10.82
N SER A 79 24.40 2.65 10.01
CA SER A 79 25.42 1.67 10.41
C SER A 79 24.94 0.59 11.39
N LYS A 80 23.63 0.37 11.52
CA LYS A 80 23.04 -0.68 12.37
C LYS A 80 22.08 -1.55 11.57
N ALA A 81 22.02 -2.84 11.91
CA ALA A 81 20.97 -3.73 11.42
C ALA A 81 19.63 -3.33 12.05
N ARG A 82 18.60 -3.15 11.22
CA ARG A 82 17.26 -2.73 11.63
C ARG A 82 16.19 -3.44 10.81
N LYS A 83 14.97 -3.47 11.35
CA LYS A 83 13.76 -3.80 10.61
C LYS A 83 13.36 -2.60 9.76
N ILE A 84 12.97 -2.82 8.50
CA ILE A 84 12.69 -1.74 7.56
C ILE A 84 11.60 -0.79 8.06
N ASN A 85 10.56 -1.29 8.74
CA ASN A 85 9.48 -0.46 9.27
C ASN A 85 9.93 0.56 10.33
N SER A 86 11.05 0.31 11.01
CA SER A 86 11.62 1.23 12.01
C SER A 86 12.29 2.45 11.38
N VAL A 87 12.69 2.37 10.10
CA VAL A 87 13.29 3.49 9.37
C VAL A 87 12.30 4.66 9.27
N TYR A 88 11.01 4.37 9.07
CA TYR A 88 9.98 5.38 9.04
C TYR A 88 9.94 6.17 10.36
N VAL A 89 9.79 5.48 11.49
CA VAL A 89 9.66 6.08 12.83
C VAL A 89 10.84 6.97 13.19
N LEU A 90 12.06 6.46 12.95
CA LEU A 90 13.30 7.19 13.25
C LEU A 90 13.35 8.54 12.55
N ASN A 91 12.80 8.63 11.34
CA ASN A 91 12.83 9.84 10.54
C ASN A 91 11.56 10.69 10.69
N TYR A 92 10.44 10.08 11.06
CA TYR A 92 9.21 10.80 11.38
C TYR A 92 9.42 11.74 12.57
N ASN A 93 10.15 11.29 13.59
CA ASN A 93 10.47 12.13 14.75
C ASN A 93 11.43 13.29 14.43
N GLU A 94 12.17 13.22 13.32
CA GLU A 94 13.12 14.25 12.91
C GLU A 94 12.59 15.21 11.84
N GLY A 95 11.57 14.82 11.08
CA GLY A 95 11.07 15.62 9.95
C GLY A 95 9.71 15.19 9.41
N LYS A 96 8.92 14.50 10.26
CA LYS A 96 7.56 14.02 9.99
C LYS A 96 7.49 13.19 8.71
N ASN A 97 6.31 13.15 8.09
CA ASN A 97 6.05 12.38 6.86
C ASN A 97 7.09 12.67 5.76
N ALA A 98 7.48 13.93 5.54
CA ALA A 98 8.37 14.30 4.45
C ALA A 98 9.74 13.59 4.54
N LYS A 99 10.37 13.65 5.73
CA LYS A 99 11.67 12.99 5.95
C LYS A 99 11.52 11.47 6.04
N ALA A 100 10.47 10.98 6.70
CA ALA A 100 10.19 9.55 6.80
C ALA A 100 10.02 8.91 5.42
N ASN A 101 9.17 9.48 4.57
CA ASN A 101 8.89 8.97 3.22
C ASN A 101 10.14 9.01 2.33
N ALA A 102 10.93 10.08 2.39
CA ALA A 102 12.17 10.18 1.62
C ALA A 102 13.19 9.09 2.00
N GLU A 103 13.34 8.79 3.29
CA GLU A 103 14.26 7.75 3.76
C GLU A 103 13.73 6.34 3.48
N MET A 104 12.41 6.13 3.55
CA MET A 104 11.79 4.88 3.12
C MET A 104 12.03 4.59 1.65
N LEU A 105 11.90 5.58 0.76
CA LEU A 105 12.23 5.41 -0.66
C LEU A 105 13.68 4.94 -0.85
N LYS A 106 14.65 5.59 -0.18
CA LYS A 106 16.07 5.22 -0.27
C LYS A 106 16.34 3.80 0.21
N VAL A 107 15.76 3.40 1.34
CA VAL A 107 15.98 2.06 1.90
C VAL A 107 15.30 0.98 1.06
N VAL A 108 14.08 1.24 0.56
CA VAL A 108 13.39 0.32 -0.35
C VAL A 108 14.13 0.17 -1.68
N GLU A 109 14.62 1.27 -2.26
CA GLU A 109 15.49 1.24 -3.45
C GLU A 109 16.75 0.42 -3.21
N ALA A 110 17.39 0.57 -2.04
CA ALA A 110 18.58 -0.21 -1.68
C ALA A 110 18.30 -1.71 -1.52
N VAL A 111 17.10 -2.09 -1.05
CA VAL A 111 16.65 -3.49 -0.92
C VAL A 111 16.34 -4.08 -2.29
N LEU A 112 15.59 -3.36 -3.13
CA LEU A 112 15.14 -3.85 -4.43
C LEU A 112 16.23 -3.81 -5.49
N LYS A 113 17.27 -2.98 -5.29
CA LYS A 113 18.27 -2.65 -6.32
C LYS A 113 17.64 -2.04 -7.58
N GLU A 114 16.50 -1.38 -7.40
CA GLU A 114 15.71 -0.75 -8.45
C GLU A 114 15.25 0.63 -8.01
N LYS A 115 15.15 1.56 -8.98
CA LYS A 115 14.79 2.95 -8.69
C LYS A 115 13.36 3.03 -8.15
N VAL A 116 13.17 3.58 -6.95
CA VAL A 116 11.85 3.82 -6.36
C VAL A 116 11.74 5.29 -6.00
N ARG A 117 11.09 6.05 -6.89
CA ARG A 117 11.05 7.53 -6.80
C ARG A 117 9.75 8.08 -6.27
N TYR A 118 8.70 7.26 -6.29
CA TYR A 118 7.35 7.69 -5.95
C TYR A 118 6.82 6.90 -4.77
N TYR A 119 6.02 7.57 -3.93
CA TYR A 119 5.27 6.92 -2.87
C TYR A 119 3.84 7.41 -2.82
N ALA A 120 2.95 6.58 -2.28
CA ALA A 120 1.65 6.99 -1.79
C ALA A 120 1.46 6.39 -0.40
N GLN A 121 1.31 7.26 0.60
CA GLN A 121 1.21 6.92 2.00
C GLN A 121 -0.20 7.24 2.50
N VAL A 122 -0.78 6.31 3.25
CA VAL A 122 -2.08 6.45 3.91
C VAL A 122 -1.96 6.04 5.38
N ASP A 123 -2.65 6.76 6.27
CA ASP A 123 -2.81 6.37 7.67
C ASP A 123 -4.26 5.91 7.94
N TYR A 124 -4.59 5.61 9.20
CA TYR A 124 -5.93 5.11 9.53
C TYR A 124 -7.05 6.12 9.25
N ASP A 125 -6.81 7.41 9.45
CA ASP A 125 -7.79 8.44 9.16
C ASP A 125 -8.00 8.57 7.64
N GLY A 126 -6.92 8.50 6.86
CA GLY A 126 -6.98 8.45 5.42
C GLY A 126 -7.78 7.24 4.92
N VAL A 127 -7.55 6.05 5.48
CA VAL A 127 -8.34 4.84 5.14
C VAL A 127 -9.81 5.06 5.48
N LYS A 128 -10.11 5.54 6.69
CA LYS A 128 -11.48 5.79 7.15
C LYS A 128 -12.22 6.74 6.19
N ASN A 129 -11.61 7.87 5.88
CA ASN A 129 -12.18 8.90 5.00
C ASN A 129 -12.46 8.37 3.60
N ILE A 130 -11.52 7.60 3.02
CA ILE A 130 -11.71 6.99 1.70
C ILE A 130 -12.86 5.98 1.76
N VAL A 131 -12.88 5.07 2.74
CA VAL A 131 -13.91 4.05 2.87
C VAL A 131 -15.30 4.68 3.04
N ASP A 132 -15.44 5.67 3.92
CA ASP A 132 -16.70 6.35 4.19
C ASP A 132 -17.19 7.17 2.98
N TYR A 133 -16.27 7.85 2.27
CA TYR A 133 -16.60 8.57 1.03
C TYR A 133 -17.26 7.65 0.00
N PHE A 134 -16.77 6.43 -0.11
CA PHE A 134 -17.32 5.41 -0.98
C PHE A 134 -18.50 4.66 -0.38
N GLY A 135 -18.95 4.94 0.84
CA GLY A 135 -20.09 4.25 1.47
C GLY A 135 -19.76 2.79 1.84
N GLY A 136 -18.52 2.55 2.27
CA GLY A 136 -18.05 1.27 2.78
C GLY A 136 -17.43 0.34 1.73
N VAL A 137 -16.68 -0.65 2.23
CA VAL A 137 -15.96 -1.68 1.45
C VAL A 137 -16.47 -3.07 1.83
N ARG A 138 -16.85 -3.88 0.83
CA ARG A 138 -17.33 -5.24 1.05
C ARG A 138 -16.16 -6.21 1.22
N VAL A 139 -16.02 -6.82 2.39
CA VAL A 139 -15.01 -7.85 2.67
C VAL A 139 -15.66 -9.19 2.99
N ASN A 140 -14.93 -10.28 2.74
CA ASN A 140 -15.30 -11.60 3.24
C ASN A 140 -14.40 -11.98 4.41
N ILE A 141 -15.00 -12.13 5.59
CA ILE A 141 -14.31 -12.49 6.83
C ILE A 141 -14.33 -14.00 6.99
N GLU A 142 -13.15 -14.61 6.93
CA GLU A 142 -12.99 -16.06 6.89
C GLU A 142 -13.28 -16.72 8.24
N SER A 143 -12.95 -16.05 9.34
CA SER A 143 -13.14 -16.56 10.70
C SER A 143 -13.50 -15.44 11.67
N LYS A 144 -14.09 -15.81 12.81
CA LYS A 144 -14.50 -14.86 13.85
C LYS A 144 -13.29 -14.05 14.30
N MET A 145 -13.39 -12.73 14.22
CA MET A 145 -12.39 -11.82 14.76
C MET A 145 -12.90 -11.29 16.08
N TYR A 146 -12.17 -11.55 17.16
CA TYR A 146 -12.50 -11.02 18.48
C TYR A 146 -11.21 -10.59 19.17
N TYR A 147 -11.11 -9.30 19.49
CA TYR A 147 -10.01 -8.73 20.22
C TYR A 147 -10.51 -7.53 21.04
N VAL A 148 -10.06 -7.47 22.29
CA VAL A 148 -10.34 -6.36 23.19
C VAL A 148 -8.98 -5.82 23.63
N ASP A 149 -8.74 -4.56 23.34
CA ASP A 149 -7.65 -3.80 23.91
C ASP A 149 -8.21 -2.89 25.00
N ASN A 150 -7.94 -3.23 26.26
CA ASN A 150 -8.41 -2.45 27.40
C ASN A 150 -7.59 -1.16 27.57
N ALA A 151 -6.38 -1.06 27.01
CA ALA A 151 -5.54 0.13 27.11
C ALA A 151 -6.04 1.23 26.15
N ASP A 152 -6.42 0.85 24.93
CA ASP A 152 -6.90 1.75 23.88
C ASP A 152 -8.44 1.82 23.78
N GLY A 153 -9.18 1.07 24.61
CA GLY A 153 -10.63 0.91 24.50
C GLY A 153 -11.09 0.29 23.17
N LEU A 154 -10.21 -0.46 22.50
CA LEU A 154 -10.45 -1.01 21.16
C LEU A 154 -11.17 -2.35 21.23
N LEU A 155 -12.44 -2.37 20.83
CA LEU A 155 -13.17 -3.61 20.55
C LEU A 155 -13.18 -3.91 19.04
N ILE A 156 -12.56 -5.02 18.67
CA ILE A 156 -12.68 -5.63 17.34
C ILE A 156 -13.58 -6.85 17.48
N TYR A 157 -14.75 -6.80 16.83
CA TYR A 157 -15.64 -7.93 16.76
C TYR A 157 -16.24 -8.06 15.37
N PHE A 158 -15.94 -9.17 14.69
CA PHE A 158 -16.54 -9.51 13.41
C PHE A 158 -16.95 -10.97 13.36
N LYS A 159 -18.15 -11.22 12.81
CA LYS A 159 -18.62 -12.57 12.49
C LYS A 159 -18.05 -13.01 11.14
N PRO A 160 -17.86 -14.32 10.92
CA PRO A 160 -17.55 -14.85 9.60
C PRO A 160 -18.63 -14.46 8.58
N GLY A 161 -18.22 -14.26 7.33
CA GLY A 161 -19.10 -13.99 6.19
C GLY A 161 -18.79 -12.68 5.46
N SER A 162 -19.59 -12.43 4.42
CA SER A 162 -19.52 -11.20 3.62
C SER A 162 -20.21 -10.05 4.35
N GLN A 163 -19.51 -8.93 4.53
CA GLN A 163 -20.05 -7.73 5.14
C GLN A 163 -19.42 -6.46 4.57
N THR A 164 -20.17 -5.36 4.58
CA THR A 164 -19.69 -4.03 4.17
C THR A 164 -19.16 -3.31 5.40
N LEU A 165 -17.87 -3.00 5.42
CA LEU A 165 -17.23 -2.23 6.47
C LEU A 165 -17.32 -0.74 6.17
N ASN A 166 -17.78 0.05 7.13
CA ASN A 166 -17.54 1.50 7.15
C ASN A 166 -16.06 1.78 7.50
N GLY A 167 -15.64 3.04 7.50
CA GLY A 167 -14.25 3.43 7.73
C GLY A 167 -13.72 3.01 9.09
N ALA A 168 -14.52 3.13 10.15
CA ALA A 168 -14.12 2.69 11.49
C ALA A 168 -13.92 1.17 11.57
N ASP A 169 -14.83 0.40 10.98
CA ASP A 169 -14.75 -1.07 10.94
C ASP A 169 -13.63 -1.55 10.01
N ALA A 170 -13.34 -0.83 8.93
CA ALA A 170 -12.20 -1.10 8.06
C ALA A 170 -10.87 -0.96 8.82
N VAL A 171 -10.70 0.09 9.63
CA VAL A 171 -9.51 0.27 10.47
C VAL A 171 -9.39 -0.85 11.49
N LYS A 172 -10.49 -1.23 12.17
CA LYS A 172 -10.51 -2.38 13.10
C LYS A 172 -10.10 -3.68 12.39
N PHE A 173 -10.63 -3.91 11.19
CA PHE A 173 -10.30 -5.08 10.38
C PHE A 173 -8.80 -5.14 10.04
N LEU A 174 -8.20 -4.01 9.66
CA LEU A 174 -6.77 -3.90 9.32
C LEU A 174 -5.84 -4.03 10.54
N ARG A 175 -6.32 -3.68 11.74
CA ARG A 175 -5.57 -3.77 13.01
C ARG A 175 -5.62 -5.17 13.66
N PHE A 176 -6.47 -6.08 13.18
CA PHE A 176 -6.63 -7.40 13.81
C PHE A 176 -5.39 -8.30 13.63
N ARG A 177 -4.85 -8.83 14.75
CA ARG A 177 -3.64 -9.69 14.82
C ARG A 177 -3.84 -11.03 15.52
N LYS A 178 -5.01 -11.29 16.10
CA LYS A 178 -5.29 -12.47 16.94
C LYS A 178 -5.71 -13.72 16.15
N ASP A 179 -5.08 -13.96 15.01
CA ASP A 179 -5.25 -15.17 14.22
C ASP A 179 -4.00 -16.07 14.25
N ASN A 180 -4.16 -17.34 13.88
CA ASN A 180 -3.11 -18.36 13.92
C ASN A 180 -1.90 -18.05 13.01
N LYS A 181 -2.01 -17.05 12.12
CA LYS A 181 -0.95 -16.59 11.21
C LYS A 181 -0.26 -15.28 11.64
N ALA A 182 -0.66 -14.69 12.76
CA ALA A 182 -0.09 -13.46 13.32
C ALA A 182 0.21 -12.37 12.26
N ASP A 183 1.48 -11.98 12.08
CA ASP A 183 1.88 -10.92 11.16
C ASP A 183 1.75 -11.29 9.67
N VAL A 184 1.89 -12.58 9.31
CA VAL A 184 1.67 -13.05 7.93
C VAL A 184 0.19 -12.92 7.58
N GLY A 185 -0.70 -13.36 8.47
CA GLY A 185 -2.15 -13.21 8.29
C GLY A 185 -2.58 -11.74 8.19
N ARG A 186 -1.96 -10.85 8.99
CA ARG A 186 -2.19 -9.41 8.89
C ARG A 186 -1.74 -8.86 7.53
N MET A 187 -0.56 -9.22 7.05
CA MET A 187 -0.06 -8.76 5.76
C MET A 187 -0.97 -9.22 4.60
N GLU A 188 -1.40 -10.48 4.60
CA GLU A 188 -2.38 -11.02 3.64
C GLU A 188 -3.70 -10.23 3.68
N ARG A 189 -4.23 -9.94 4.87
CA ARG A 189 -5.47 -9.15 5.05
C ARG A 189 -5.32 -7.73 4.52
N GLN A 190 -4.23 -7.04 4.87
CA GLN A 190 -3.99 -5.66 4.43
C GLN A 190 -3.88 -5.58 2.90
N GLN A 191 -3.17 -6.53 2.29
CA GLN A 191 -3.07 -6.62 0.84
C GLN A 191 -4.45 -6.89 0.19
N LYS A 192 -5.19 -7.89 0.69
CA LYS A 192 -6.54 -8.22 0.22
C LYS A 192 -7.50 -7.03 0.36
N PHE A 193 -7.44 -6.33 1.48
CA PHE A 193 -8.23 -5.13 1.72
C PHE A 193 -7.89 -4.02 0.75
N MET A 194 -6.60 -3.73 0.51
CA MET A 194 -6.18 -2.73 -0.48
C MET A 194 -6.73 -3.04 -1.88
N PHE A 195 -6.65 -4.29 -2.34
CA PHE A 195 -7.22 -4.69 -3.63
C PHE A 195 -8.75 -4.56 -3.66
N THR A 196 -9.42 -4.86 -2.55
CA THR A 196 -10.88 -4.76 -2.42
C THR A 196 -11.33 -3.29 -2.38
N LEU A 197 -10.61 -2.44 -1.65
CA LEU A 197 -10.83 -1.00 -1.61
C LEU A 197 -10.63 -0.39 -2.99
N ALA A 198 -9.51 -0.72 -3.65
CA ALA A 198 -9.28 -0.33 -5.04
C ALA A 198 -10.47 -0.76 -5.91
N SER A 199 -10.92 -2.01 -5.83
CA SER A 199 -12.07 -2.47 -6.60
C SER A 199 -13.35 -1.68 -6.32
N THR A 200 -13.61 -1.36 -5.05
CA THR A 200 -14.81 -0.62 -4.59
C THR A 200 -14.83 0.82 -5.09
N ILE A 201 -13.70 1.52 -4.98
CA ILE A 201 -13.51 2.92 -5.45
C ILE A 201 -13.97 3.07 -6.90
N MET A 202 -13.84 2.00 -7.65
CA MET A 202 -13.83 2.00 -9.10
C MET A 202 -15.16 1.55 -9.66
N GLU A 203 -15.80 0.57 -9.01
CA GLU A 203 -17.22 0.29 -9.20
C GLU A 203 -18.05 1.56 -8.95
N LYS A 204 -17.72 2.30 -7.89
CA LYS A 204 -18.46 3.51 -7.50
C LYS A 204 -18.01 4.77 -8.22
N LEU A 205 -16.94 4.72 -8.99
CA LEU A 205 -16.46 5.83 -9.79
C LEU A 205 -17.41 6.14 -10.95
N GLU A 206 -17.99 5.11 -11.60
CA GLU A 206 -18.93 5.30 -12.71
C GLU A 206 -20.16 6.13 -12.28
N ALA A 207 -20.51 6.09 -10.99
CA ALA A 207 -21.63 6.83 -10.41
C ALA A 207 -21.23 8.20 -9.79
N ARG A 208 -19.95 8.58 -9.79
CA ARG A 208 -19.44 9.78 -9.08
C ARG A 208 -18.58 10.65 -9.99
N ASN A 209 -18.54 11.96 -9.70
CA ASN A 209 -17.62 12.85 -10.39
C ASN A 209 -16.17 12.53 -9.99
N ILE A 210 -15.35 12.23 -11.00
CA ILE A 210 -13.94 11.91 -10.88
C ILE A 210 -13.14 12.97 -10.11
N LEU A 211 -13.49 14.26 -10.23
CA LEU A 211 -12.85 15.35 -9.49
C LEU A 211 -13.15 15.30 -7.99
N GLY A 212 -14.38 14.93 -7.63
CA GLY A 212 -14.79 14.76 -6.24
C GLY A 212 -14.07 13.57 -5.59
N VAL A 213 -13.94 12.48 -6.35
CA VAL A 213 -13.19 11.29 -5.93
C VAL A 213 -11.72 11.62 -5.73
N PHE A 214 -11.11 12.32 -6.71
CA PHE A 214 -9.74 12.83 -6.60
C PHE A 214 -9.55 13.65 -5.33
N SER A 215 -10.43 14.64 -5.07
CA SER A 215 -10.30 15.50 -3.90
C SER A 215 -10.37 14.73 -2.59
N ALA A 216 -11.28 13.74 -2.48
CA ALA A 216 -11.44 12.93 -1.28
C ALA A 216 -10.21 12.03 -1.02
N VAL A 217 -9.70 11.39 -2.07
CA VAL A 217 -8.55 10.48 -1.96
C VAL A 217 -7.24 11.24 -1.77
N SER A 218 -6.99 12.31 -2.53
CA SER A 218 -5.75 13.11 -2.41
C SER A 218 -5.59 13.77 -1.05
N LYS A 219 -6.68 14.28 -0.45
CA LYS A 219 -6.64 14.82 0.92
C LYS A 219 -6.32 13.77 1.99
N SER A 220 -6.58 12.50 1.67
CA SER A 220 -6.37 11.35 2.55
C SER A 220 -5.01 10.68 2.33
N LEU A 221 -4.19 11.18 1.40
CA LEU A 221 -2.93 10.59 1.00
C LEU A 221 -1.78 11.59 1.07
N ASN A 222 -0.64 11.11 1.57
CA ASN A 222 0.63 11.82 1.43
C ASN A 222 1.41 11.19 0.27
N THR A 223 1.70 11.96 -0.78
CA THR A 223 2.33 11.44 -2.00
C THR A 223 3.21 12.48 -2.68
N ASN A 224 4.27 12.02 -3.33
CA ASN A 224 5.08 12.82 -4.26
C ASN A 224 4.84 12.40 -5.72
N PHE A 225 3.79 11.61 -6.00
CA PHE A 225 3.55 11.09 -7.34
C PHE A 225 2.97 12.19 -8.25
N PRO A 226 3.68 12.58 -9.34
CA PRO A 226 3.21 13.65 -10.20
C PRO A 226 1.92 13.26 -10.90
N PRO A 227 0.90 14.13 -10.93
CA PRO A 227 -0.38 13.70 -11.43
C PRO A 227 -0.40 13.51 -12.97
N ASP A 228 0.49 14.16 -13.73
CA ASP A 228 0.70 13.91 -15.17
C ASP A 228 1.19 12.47 -15.44
N ARG A 229 2.13 11.96 -14.63
CA ARG A 229 2.62 10.58 -14.73
C ARG A 229 1.54 9.57 -14.38
N ALA A 230 0.76 9.89 -13.37
CA ALA A 230 -0.36 9.09 -12.96
C ALA A 230 -1.43 8.99 -14.08
N ALA A 231 -1.67 10.09 -14.81
CA ALA A 231 -2.60 10.13 -15.94
C ALA A 231 -2.07 9.29 -17.12
N TYR A 232 -0.76 9.36 -17.36
CA TYR A 232 -0.09 8.53 -18.34
C TYR A 232 -0.18 7.03 -18.00
N LEU A 233 0.09 6.64 -16.75
CA LEU A 233 -0.03 5.23 -16.33
C LEU A 233 -1.44 4.70 -16.54
N TYR A 234 -2.47 5.50 -16.21
CA TYR A 234 -3.84 5.11 -16.53
C TYR A 234 -4.08 4.96 -18.02
N LYS A 235 -3.63 5.90 -18.86
CA LYS A 235 -3.78 5.78 -20.31
C LYS A 235 -3.15 4.48 -20.86
N VAL A 236 -1.96 4.12 -20.38
CA VAL A 236 -1.23 2.92 -20.84
C VAL A 236 -1.90 1.64 -20.36
N PHE A 237 -2.27 1.61 -19.09
CA PHE A 237 -2.70 0.38 -18.46
C PHE A 237 -4.22 0.23 -18.39
N LYS A 238 -5.07 1.21 -18.73
CA LYS A 238 -6.54 1.17 -18.51
C LYS A 238 -7.25 -0.13 -18.91
N ASP A 239 -6.65 -0.87 -19.86
CA ASP A 239 -7.13 -2.15 -20.39
C ASP A 239 -6.30 -3.37 -19.91
N TYR A 240 -5.46 -3.22 -18.87
CA TYR A 240 -4.63 -4.25 -18.23
C TYR A 240 -5.37 -5.02 -17.12
N ASP A 241 -5.37 -6.36 -17.23
CA ASP A 241 -6.04 -7.21 -16.25
C ASP A 241 -5.24 -7.36 -14.95
N LEU A 242 -5.74 -6.80 -13.85
CA LEU A 242 -5.11 -6.96 -12.54
C LEU A 242 -5.13 -8.39 -12.02
N HIS A 243 -6.05 -9.24 -12.47
CA HIS A 243 -5.96 -10.66 -12.12
C HIS A 243 -4.71 -11.30 -12.74
N SER A 244 -4.23 -10.77 -13.87
CA SER A 244 -2.96 -11.13 -14.48
C SER A 244 -1.73 -10.47 -13.83
N SER A 245 -1.93 -9.57 -12.86
CA SER A 245 -0.80 -8.96 -12.13
C SER A 245 -0.08 -9.98 -11.27
N SER A 246 1.25 -9.95 -11.34
CA SER A 246 2.10 -10.74 -10.45
C SER A 246 2.00 -10.18 -9.04
N LYS A 247 1.81 -11.07 -8.06
CA LYS A 247 1.77 -10.72 -6.64
C LYS A 247 2.84 -11.54 -5.95
N VAL A 248 3.89 -10.87 -5.49
CA VAL A 248 5.05 -11.52 -4.88
C VAL A 248 5.31 -10.92 -3.51
N ILE A 249 5.66 -11.77 -2.56
CA ILE A 249 6.33 -11.32 -1.34
C ILE A 249 7.80 -11.14 -1.70
N LEU A 250 8.44 -10.09 -1.19
CA LEU A 250 9.86 -9.81 -1.37
C LEU A 250 10.66 -11.10 -1.11
N PRO A 251 11.33 -11.68 -2.12
CA PRO A 251 12.06 -12.92 -1.95
C PRO A 251 13.08 -12.83 -0.84
N GLY A 252 13.11 -13.84 0.02
CA GLY A 252 13.95 -13.88 1.20
C GLY A 252 13.52 -14.98 2.15
N ASP A 253 14.22 -15.06 3.28
CA ASP A 253 14.03 -16.11 4.27
C ASP A 253 13.93 -15.50 5.69
N PRO A 254 13.12 -16.08 6.59
CA PRO A 254 13.16 -15.70 7.99
C PRO A 254 14.51 -16.07 8.60
N VAL A 255 15.12 -15.14 9.32
CA VAL A 255 16.37 -15.37 10.08
C VAL A 255 16.20 -14.86 11.49
N TYR A 256 16.84 -15.54 12.45
CA TYR A 256 16.84 -15.14 13.85
C TYR A 256 18.26 -14.78 14.27
N GLU A 257 18.50 -13.49 14.54
CA GLU A 257 19.83 -12.96 14.84
C GLU A 257 19.76 -12.10 16.11
N SER A 258 20.65 -12.35 17.07
CA SER A 258 20.74 -11.58 18.32
C SER A 258 19.38 -11.43 19.04
N LYS A 259 18.59 -12.51 19.08
CA LYS A 259 17.23 -12.57 19.64
C LYS A 259 16.17 -11.73 18.89
N ILE A 260 16.45 -11.33 17.66
CA ILE A 260 15.53 -10.57 16.82
C ILE A 260 15.23 -11.37 15.54
N ALA A 261 13.95 -11.57 15.26
CA ALA A 261 13.49 -12.14 13.99
C ALA A 261 13.52 -11.09 12.88
N TYR A 262 14.10 -11.44 11.75
CA TYR A 262 14.16 -10.63 10.54
C TYR A 262 13.69 -11.42 9.33
N TRP A 263 13.25 -10.70 8.29
CA TRP A 263 13.15 -11.21 6.94
C TRP A 263 14.41 -10.82 6.17
N LYS A 264 15.25 -11.78 5.76
CA LYS A 264 16.52 -11.50 5.05
C LYS A 264 16.28 -11.55 3.54
N PRO A 265 16.38 -10.43 2.81
CA PRO A 265 16.13 -10.39 1.37
C PRO A 265 17.15 -11.22 0.57
N ASP A 266 16.67 -11.93 -0.44
CA ASP A 266 17.50 -12.61 -1.45
C ASP A 266 17.67 -11.71 -2.68
N SER A 267 18.80 -11.00 -2.73
CA SER A 267 19.10 -10.05 -3.80
C SER A 267 19.19 -10.67 -5.21
N LYS A 268 19.42 -11.99 -5.35
CA LYS A 268 19.44 -12.65 -6.66
C LYS A 268 18.02 -12.84 -7.17
N LYS A 269 17.14 -13.42 -6.35
CA LYS A 269 15.72 -13.64 -6.68
C LYS A 269 14.96 -12.32 -6.86
N ILE A 270 15.32 -11.27 -6.11
CA ILE A 270 14.71 -9.95 -6.28
C ILE A 270 14.91 -9.41 -7.70
N LYS A 271 16.09 -9.57 -8.29
CA LYS A 271 16.37 -9.11 -9.66
C LYS A 271 15.53 -9.81 -10.72
N GLU A 272 15.07 -11.03 -10.44
CA GLU A 272 14.22 -11.79 -11.38
C GLU A 272 12.80 -11.22 -11.46
N ILE A 273 12.37 -10.41 -10.47
CA ILE A 273 11.05 -9.75 -10.49
C ILE A 273 10.99 -8.65 -11.55
N PHE A 274 12.11 -7.98 -11.82
CA PHE A 274 12.20 -6.80 -12.67
C PHE A 274 12.78 -7.10 -14.07
N ARG A 275 12.94 -8.38 -14.41
CA ARG A 275 13.32 -8.86 -15.74
C ARG A 275 12.09 -9.22 -16.55
#